data_AF-A0AAU5V638-F1
#
_entry.id   AF-A0AAU5V638-F1
#
_cell.length_a   1.000
_cell.length_b   1.000
_cell.length_c   1.000
_cell.angle_alpha   90.00
_cell.angle_beta   90.00
_cell.angle_gamma   90.00
#
_symmetry.space_group_name_H-M   'P 1'
#
loop_
_entity.id
_entity.type
_entity.pdbx_description
1 polymer ?
#
loop_
_entity_poly.entity_id
_entity_poly.type
_entity_poly.pdbx_seq_one_letter_code
_entity_poly.pdbx_strand_id
1 'polypeptide(L)'
;MGRTNSGEGDGTKRHARPGDTENAAEAVNTGEAAAKAAGATEAGDAPDDGESAAAAKAAEATGAAKAAGAETDRRSAVPPGRAMNTFSPADEEKRRGVRRMKATATGLLLFVALVYVLAKWASGEGAGAWAGYVAAAAEAGMVGALADWFAVTALFRHPLGLPIPHTAIIPKKKDQLGVSLGEFVGENFLSEDVVRQRLRAVGIGSRLGTWLADPEHADRVTAELAAALRGALTVLRDSDVQAVVGEAITRRADAQEIAPGIGKMLEKIVVDGGHKRFVDLVVSRAHDWLVFHDSQVMDAVQGGAPGWTPRFVDKKVGERVYKELLRFVTEMRDSPTHPARGALDRFLTDFASDLQSDTDTRARVERLKGEVLGRGEVQDLIASAWTAVRSMIVSAAEDERSELRLRVRASLLSLGARMATEPKLQAKVDSWVEGAAVYVVTTYRKEITSLITDTVAGWDAEHTTRKIEANIGRDLQFIRINGTVVGSLAGLLIYVVSRALGA
;
A
#
# COMPACT_ATOMS: atom_id res chain seq x y z
N MET A 1 -42.90 29.49 -28.86
CA MET A 1 -41.77 30.35 -29.30
C MET A 1 -40.47 29.64 -28.97
N GLY A 2 -39.46 29.43 -29.81
CA GLY A 2 -39.15 29.72 -31.22
C GLY A 2 -37.71 29.22 -31.42
N ARG A 3 -37.53 28.16 -32.23
CA ARG A 3 -36.76 28.12 -33.49
C ARG A 3 -35.27 28.52 -33.47
N THR A 4 -34.47 27.50 -33.83
CA THR A 4 -33.33 27.50 -34.80
C THR A 4 -32.03 28.19 -34.37
N ASN A 5 -30.81 27.71 -34.70
CA ASN A 5 -30.38 27.17 -35.98
C ASN A 5 -29.07 26.36 -35.88
N SER A 6 -28.88 25.45 -36.85
CA SER A 6 -27.68 24.69 -37.18
C SER A 6 -26.49 25.56 -37.61
N GLY A 7 -25.29 25.03 -37.45
CA GLY A 7 -24.05 25.54 -38.06
C GLY A 7 -23.10 24.39 -38.35
N GLU A 8 -23.00 24.06 -39.64
CA GLU A 8 -22.19 23.03 -40.27
C GLU A 8 -20.73 23.48 -40.45
N GLY A 9 -19.78 22.54 -40.44
CA GLY A 9 -18.36 22.81 -40.68
C GLY A 9 -17.59 21.54 -41.05
N ASP A 10 -17.59 21.24 -42.35
CA ASP A 10 -16.76 20.26 -43.05
C ASP A 10 -15.29 20.73 -43.13
N GLY A 11 -14.33 19.79 -43.20
CA GLY A 11 -12.90 20.13 -43.20
C GLY A 11 -11.88 18.98 -43.14
N THR A 12 -12.07 17.96 -43.98
CA THR A 12 -11.08 17.02 -44.58
C THR A 12 -9.57 16.96 -44.15
N LYS A 13 -9.15 15.69 -43.95
CA LYS A 13 -7.91 14.99 -44.44
C LYS A 13 -6.52 15.37 -43.88
N ARG A 14 -5.82 14.36 -43.30
CA ARG A 14 -4.59 13.76 -43.89
C ARG A 14 -4.16 12.44 -43.21
N HIS A 15 -3.87 11.46 -44.05
CA HIS A 15 -3.16 10.21 -43.80
C HIS A 15 -1.73 10.44 -43.29
N ALA A 16 -1.24 9.58 -42.38
CA ALA A 16 0.13 9.04 -42.41
C ALA A 16 0.36 7.95 -41.33
N ARG A 17 0.55 6.70 -41.75
CA ARG A 17 1.43 5.62 -41.23
C ARG A 17 1.61 4.63 -42.41
N PRO A 18 2.66 3.79 -42.49
CA PRO A 18 3.65 3.41 -41.48
C PRO A 18 5.12 3.51 -41.98
N GLY A 19 6.08 3.29 -41.09
CA GLY A 19 7.50 3.15 -41.45
C GLY A 19 8.24 2.41 -40.35
N ASP A 20 8.85 1.30 -40.77
CA ASP A 20 9.52 0.26 -40.01
C ASP A 20 10.82 0.73 -39.31
N THR A 21 11.12 0.15 -38.15
CA THR A 21 12.49 -0.20 -37.80
C THR A 21 12.55 -1.57 -37.12
N GLU A 22 13.57 -2.31 -37.54
CA GLU A 22 13.86 -3.72 -37.31
C GLU A 22 14.10 -4.12 -35.86
N ASN A 23 13.47 -5.23 -35.50
CA ASN A 23 14.09 -6.48 -35.04
C ASN A 23 15.62 -6.50 -34.80
N ALA A 24 16.06 -6.75 -33.57
CA ALA A 24 17.18 -7.65 -33.26
C ALA A 24 17.18 -8.02 -31.78
N ALA A 25 16.73 -9.24 -31.50
CA ALA A 25 17.07 -9.97 -30.30
C ALA A 25 18.50 -10.48 -30.42
N GLU A 26 19.33 -10.32 -29.38
CA GLU A 26 20.44 -11.23 -29.16
C GLU A 26 20.71 -11.38 -27.66
N ALA A 27 20.58 -12.63 -27.22
CA ALA A 27 20.89 -13.09 -25.89
C ALA A 27 22.36 -13.47 -25.82
N VAL A 28 23.09 -13.00 -24.81
CA VAL A 28 24.25 -13.75 -24.29
C VAL A 28 24.28 -13.67 -22.77
N ASN A 29 23.92 -14.81 -22.19
CA ASN A 29 24.17 -15.23 -20.84
C ASN A 29 25.66 -15.60 -20.71
N THR A 30 26.41 -14.97 -19.81
CA THR A 30 27.63 -15.57 -19.25
C THR A 30 27.65 -15.28 -17.75
N GLY A 31 27.61 -16.37 -16.98
CA GLY A 31 27.66 -16.34 -15.53
C GLY A 31 29.07 -16.07 -15.02
N GLU A 32 29.14 -15.39 -13.89
CA GLU A 32 30.37 -15.22 -13.14
C GLU A 32 30.22 -15.87 -11.77
N ALA A 33 30.75 -17.09 -11.67
CA ALA A 33 31.11 -17.74 -10.44
C ALA A 33 32.63 -17.78 -10.39
N ALA A 34 33.25 -17.01 -9.49
CA ALA A 34 34.63 -17.22 -9.07
C ALA A 34 34.85 -16.62 -7.68
N ALA A 35 34.55 -17.42 -6.67
CA ALA A 35 35.23 -17.32 -5.38
C ALA A 35 36.69 -17.79 -5.57
N LYS A 36 37.65 -17.07 -4.98
CA LYS A 36 38.67 -17.57 -4.03
C LYS A 36 39.98 -16.75 -4.08
N ALA A 37 40.50 -16.53 -2.87
CA ALA A 37 41.90 -16.29 -2.49
C ALA A 37 42.42 -14.84 -2.42
N ALA A 38 42.54 -14.35 -1.18
CA ALA A 38 43.81 -13.82 -0.65
C ALA A 38 43.78 -13.87 0.90
N GLY A 39 44.66 -14.69 1.50
CA GLY A 39 45.22 -14.44 2.84
C GLY A 39 46.35 -13.42 2.73
N ALA A 40 47.11 -13.02 3.75
CA ALA A 40 47.16 -13.23 5.19
C ALA A 40 48.43 -12.47 5.63
N THR A 41 48.35 -11.57 6.60
CA THR A 41 49.43 -10.98 7.47
C THR A 41 48.79 -9.81 8.23
N GLU A 42 49.04 -9.48 9.50
CA GLU A 42 50.09 -9.81 10.46
C GLU A 42 49.60 -9.46 11.89
N ALA A 43 50.29 -9.97 12.91
CA ALA A 43 49.93 -9.96 14.32
C ALA A 43 50.18 -8.62 15.07
N GLY A 44 49.50 -8.44 16.21
CA GLY A 44 49.83 -7.40 17.20
C GLY A 44 48.95 -7.43 18.46
N ASP A 45 49.51 -8.00 19.53
CA ASP A 45 49.30 -7.81 20.98
C ASP A 45 47.89 -7.66 21.61
N ALA A 46 47.66 -8.54 22.60
CA ALA A 46 46.72 -8.36 23.71
C ALA A 46 47.45 -7.72 24.91
N PRO A 47 46.75 -7.13 25.91
CA PRO A 47 46.18 -8.00 26.95
C PRO A 47 44.84 -7.53 27.55
N ASP A 48 44.17 -8.51 28.18
CA ASP A 48 43.50 -8.46 29.49
C ASP A 48 42.03 -8.94 29.48
N ASP A 49 41.87 -10.23 29.81
CA ASP A 49 40.63 -10.98 29.85
C ASP A 49 40.05 -10.98 31.28
N GLY A 50 39.03 -10.17 31.52
CA GLY A 50 38.24 -10.21 32.75
C GLY A 50 36.72 -10.02 32.57
N GLU A 51 36.29 -9.36 31.49
CA GLU A 51 34.89 -8.91 31.34
C GLU A 51 34.12 -9.60 30.19
N SER A 52 34.81 -10.31 29.30
CA SER A 52 34.22 -10.96 28.12
C SER A 52 33.46 -12.26 28.43
N ALA A 53 33.88 -12.99 29.46
CA ALA A 53 33.26 -14.28 29.81
C ALA A 53 31.86 -14.16 30.45
N ALA A 54 31.53 -13.01 31.05
CA ALA A 54 30.21 -12.74 31.62
C ALA A 54 29.19 -12.30 30.55
N ALA A 55 29.63 -11.54 29.54
CA ALA A 55 28.78 -11.10 28.44
C ALA A 55 28.43 -12.25 27.48
N ALA A 56 29.36 -13.18 27.23
CA ALA A 56 29.12 -14.35 26.39
C ALA A 56 28.10 -15.33 26.99
N LYS A 57 28.15 -15.58 28.32
CA LYS A 57 27.18 -16.43 29.01
C LYS A 57 25.79 -15.80 29.13
N ALA A 58 25.69 -14.47 29.22
CA ALA A 58 24.41 -13.76 29.20
C ALA A 58 23.74 -13.79 27.81
N ALA A 59 24.52 -13.70 26.74
CA ALA A 59 24.02 -13.81 25.36
C ALA A 59 23.54 -15.23 25.03
N GLU A 60 24.22 -16.26 25.53
CA GLU A 60 23.85 -17.67 25.33
C GLU A 60 22.60 -18.07 26.14
N ALA A 61 22.45 -17.55 27.37
CA ALA A 61 21.24 -17.75 28.19
C ALA A 61 20.00 -17.01 27.62
N THR A 62 20.20 -15.84 27.00
CA THR A 62 19.11 -15.07 26.38
C THR A 62 18.71 -15.66 25.01
N GLY A 63 19.66 -16.23 24.27
CA GLY A 63 19.42 -17.02 23.06
C GLY A 63 18.65 -18.32 23.34
N ALA A 64 18.99 -19.02 24.42
CA ALA A 64 18.30 -20.24 24.84
C ALA A 64 16.86 -19.97 25.34
N ALA A 65 16.61 -18.84 26.03
CA ALA A 65 15.26 -18.45 26.45
C ALA A 65 14.37 -18.00 25.28
N LYS A 66 14.96 -17.35 24.26
CA LYS A 66 14.24 -16.95 23.03
C LYS A 66 13.98 -18.12 22.07
N ALA A 67 14.82 -19.16 22.11
CA ALA A 67 14.59 -20.43 21.42
C ALA A 67 13.50 -21.28 22.12
N ALA A 68 13.49 -21.34 23.45
CA ALA A 68 12.48 -22.09 24.21
C ALA A 68 11.06 -21.48 24.13
N GLY A 69 10.95 -20.15 23.99
CA GLY A 69 9.66 -19.47 23.77
C GLY A 69 9.11 -19.57 22.34
N ALA A 70 9.99 -19.78 21.34
CA ALA A 70 9.61 -19.85 19.93
C ALA A 70 9.23 -21.26 19.45
N GLU A 71 9.45 -22.28 20.28
CA GLU A 71 9.16 -23.69 19.94
C GLU A 71 7.77 -24.15 20.38
N THR A 72 7.08 -23.37 21.22
CA THR A 72 5.76 -23.74 21.77
C THR A 72 4.58 -23.22 20.96
N ASP A 73 4.79 -22.30 20.00
CA ASP A 73 3.72 -21.73 19.16
C ASP A 73 3.88 -21.98 17.64
N ARG A 74 4.74 -22.92 17.25
CA ARG A 74 4.74 -23.48 15.88
C ARG A 74 3.71 -24.61 15.72
N ARG A 75 2.54 -24.47 16.34
CA ARG A 75 1.37 -25.27 15.92
C ARG A 75 0.83 -24.72 14.60
N SER A 76 1.50 -25.14 13.53
CA SER A 76 0.86 -25.47 12.25
C SER A 76 0.15 -24.33 11.51
N ALA A 77 0.85 -23.24 11.20
CA ALA A 77 0.49 -22.45 10.02
C ALA A 77 0.98 -23.19 8.76
N VAL A 78 0.23 -24.22 8.34
CA VAL A 78 0.46 -24.92 7.08
C VAL A 78 0.21 -23.93 5.93
N PRO A 79 1.12 -23.75 4.97
CA PRO A 79 0.85 -22.90 3.81
C PRO A 79 -0.44 -23.38 3.11
N PRO A 80 -1.32 -22.49 2.62
CA PRO A 80 -2.69 -22.83 2.21
C PRO A 80 -2.76 -23.95 1.17
N GLY A 81 -1.75 -24.09 0.29
CA GLY A 81 -1.66 -25.20 -0.67
C GLY A 81 -1.35 -26.57 -0.06
N ARG A 82 -0.73 -26.65 1.13
CA ARG A 82 -0.29 -27.90 1.75
C ARG A 82 -1.36 -28.54 2.66
N ALA A 83 -2.32 -27.75 3.13
CA ALA A 83 -3.41 -28.22 3.98
C ALA A 83 -4.43 -29.12 3.25
N MET A 84 -4.60 -28.92 1.94
CA MET A 84 -5.44 -29.80 1.11
C MET A 84 -4.73 -31.05 0.60
N ASN A 85 -3.39 -31.10 0.68
CA ASN A 85 -2.55 -32.21 0.21
C ASN A 85 -2.15 -33.20 1.32
N THR A 86 -2.62 -32.98 2.56
CA THR A 86 -2.34 -33.86 3.71
C THR A 86 -3.63 -34.20 4.46
N PHE A 87 -3.71 -35.42 5.00
CA PHE A 87 -4.82 -35.87 5.83
C PHE A 87 -4.54 -35.52 7.30
N SER A 88 -5.50 -34.83 7.93
CA SER A 88 -5.48 -34.57 9.37
C SER A 88 -5.99 -35.80 10.14
N PRO A 89 -5.64 -35.98 11.44
CA PRO A 89 -6.27 -37.01 12.28
C PRO A 89 -7.80 -36.98 12.27
N ALA A 90 -8.40 -35.78 12.19
CA ALA A 90 -9.85 -35.62 12.04
C ALA A 90 -10.39 -36.15 10.70
N ASP A 91 -9.59 -36.08 9.63
CA ASP A 91 -9.96 -36.64 8.32
C ASP A 91 -9.94 -38.17 8.35
N GLU A 92 -9.02 -38.77 9.12
CA GLU A 92 -8.94 -40.23 9.29
C GLU A 92 -10.14 -40.79 10.06
N GLU A 93 -10.61 -40.11 11.10
CA GLU A 93 -11.82 -40.49 11.83
C GLU A 93 -13.06 -40.51 10.92
N LYS A 94 -13.22 -39.45 10.10
CA LYS A 94 -14.29 -39.38 9.10
C LYS A 94 -14.19 -40.52 8.09
N ARG A 95 -13.00 -40.84 7.60
CA ARG A 95 -12.77 -41.99 6.70
C ARG A 95 -13.16 -43.32 7.34
N ARG A 96 -12.88 -43.53 8.63
CA ARG A 96 -13.33 -44.72 9.37
C ARG A 96 -14.86 -44.79 9.43
N GLY A 97 -15.52 -43.66 9.65
CA GLY A 97 -16.98 -43.53 9.60
C GLY A 97 -17.56 -43.94 8.23
N VAL A 98 -16.98 -43.42 7.14
CA VAL A 98 -17.38 -43.78 5.77
C VAL A 98 -17.18 -45.28 5.50
N ARG A 99 -16.06 -45.88 5.95
CA ARG A 99 -15.79 -47.32 5.78
C ARG A 99 -16.83 -48.19 6.48
N ARG A 100 -17.21 -47.85 7.72
CA ARG A 100 -18.26 -48.57 8.47
C ARG A 100 -19.59 -48.50 7.72
N MET A 101 -19.97 -47.31 7.27
CA MET A 101 -21.24 -47.14 6.56
C MET A 101 -21.25 -47.86 5.21
N LYS A 102 -20.14 -47.85 4.46
CA LYS A 102 -19.98 -48.66 3.24
C LYS A 102 -20.14 -50.15 3.51
N ALA A 103 -19.61 -50.64 4.64
CA ALA A 103 -19.79 -52.04 5.05
C ALA A 103 -21.26 -52.33 5.35
N THR A 104 -21.96 -51.46 6.08
CA THR A 104 -23.39 -51.61 6.37
C THR A 104 -24.23 -51.63 5.10
N ALA A 105 -24.03 -50.68 4.19
CA ALA A 105 -24.78 -50.60 2.95
C ALA A 105 -24.49 -51.78 2.01
N THR A 106 -23.26 -52.30 2.01
CA THR A 106 -22.90 -53.50 1.23
C THR A 106 -23.48 -54.76 1.88
N GLY A 107 -23.50 -54.84 3.21
CA GLY A 107 -24.14 -55.91 3.96
C GLY A 107 -25.64 -55.97 3.70
N LEU A 108 -26.33 -54.82 3.64
CA LEU A 108 -27.74 -54.74 3.28
C LEU A 108 -27.99 -55.23 1.85
N LEU A 109 -27.15 -54.86 0.88
CA LEU A 109 -27.24 -55.36 -0.50
C LEU A 109 -27.11 -56.89 -0.54
N LEU A 110 -26.11 -57.45 0.14
CA LEU A 110 -25.91 -58.90 0.22
C LEU A 110 -27.08 -59.60 0.91
N PHE A 111 -27.65 -58.98 1.95
CA PHE A 111 -28.83 -59.50 2.63
C PHE A 111 -30.03 -59.56 1.69
N VAL A 112 -30.32 -58.49 0.94
CA VAL A 112 -31.43 -58.47 -0.02
C VAL A 112 -31.19 -59.45 -1.18
N ALA A 113 -29.96 -59.59 -1.66
CA ALA A 113 -29.60 -60.60 -2.64
C ALA A 113 -29.83 -62.03 -2.12
N LEU A 114 -29.49 -62.29 -0.85
CA LEU A 114 -29.77 -63.58 -0.21
C LEU A 114 -31.28 -63.84 -0.08
N VAL A 115 -32.05 -62.84 0.35
CA VAL A 115 -33.52 -62.92 0.41
C VAL A 115 -34.11 -63.23 -0.96
N TYR A 116 -33.60 -62.61 -2.03
CA TYR A 116 -34.01 -62.90 -3.40
C TYR A 116 -33.77 -64.37 -3.78
N VAL A 117 -32.55 -64.87 -3.55
CA VAL A 117 -32.19 -66.26 -3.87
C VAL A 117 -33.03 -67.26 -3.08
N LEU A 118 -33.20 -67.04 -1.78
CA LEU A 118 -34.02 -67.91 -0.93
C LEU A 118 -35.50 -67.87 -1.32
N ALA A 119 -36.05 -66.69 -1.64
CA ALA A 119 -37.43 -66.57 -2.09
C ALA A 119 -37.65 -67.27 -3.44
N LYS A 120 -36.70 -67.16 -4.37
CA LYS A 120 -36.73 -67.90 -5.65
C LYS A 120 -36.63 -69.41 -5.46
N TRP A 121 -35.74 -69.87 -4.59
CA TRP A 121 -35.57 -71.29 -4.28
C TRP A 121 -36.83 -71.87 -3.62
N ALA A 122 -37.37 -71.19 -2.59
CA ALA A 122 -38.60 -71.59 -1.92
C ALA A 122 -39.80 -71.62 -2.88
N SER A 123 -39.89 -70.65 -3.80
CA SER A 123 -40.92 -70.67 -4.85
C SER A 123 -40.80 -71.87 -5.79
N GLY A 124 -39.59 -72.43 -5.99
CA GLY A 124 -39.34 -73.62 -6.78
C GLY A 124 -39.70 -74.93 -6.06
N GLU A 125 -39.61 -74.97 -4.73
CA GLU A 125 -40.03 -76.12 -3.90
C GLU A 125 -41.53 -76.10 -3.53
N GLY A 126 -42.31 -75.16 -4.07
CA GLY A 126 -43.76 -75.09 -3.85
C GLY A 126 -44.20 -74.21 -2.68
N ALA A 127 -43.34 -73.30 -2.21
CA ALA A 127 -43.78 -72.26 -1.28
C ALA A 127 -44.88 -71.39 -1.94
N GLY A 128 -45.91 -71.06 -1.16
CA GLY A 128 -47.11 -70.37 -1.64
C GLY A 128 -46.85 -68.99 -2.28
N ALA A 129 -47.93 -68.38 -2.77
CA ALA A 129 -47.93 -67.13 -3.54
C ALA A 129 -47.11 -65.96 -2.94
N TRP A 130 -46.91 -65.94 -1.62
CA TRP A 130 -46.15 -64.92 -0.88
C TRP A 130 -44.67 -64.86 -1.30
N ALA A 131 -44.07 -65.98 -1.71
CA ALA A 131 -42.66 -66.04 -2.11
C ALA A 131 -42.38 -65.16 -3.34
N GLY A 132 -43.34 -65.05 -4.26
CA GLY A 132 -43.24 -64.18 -5.43
C GLY A 132 -43.21 -62.68 -5.10
N TYR A 133 -43.99 -62.25 -4.09
CA TYR A 133 -43.99 -60.87 -3.61
C TYR A 133 -42.65 -60.49 -2.97
N VAL A 134 -42.09 -61.39 -2.17
CA VAL A 134 -40.77 -61.20 -1.53
C VAL A 134 -39.66 -61.19 -2.58
N ALA A 135 -39.70 -62.09 -3.56
CA ALA A 135 -38.73 -62.12 -4.65
C ALA A 135 -38.76 -60.83 -5.47
N ALA A 136 -39.94 -60.33 -5.85
CA ALA A 136 -40.06 -59.09 -6.63
C ALA A 136 -39.61 -57.85 -5.84
N ALA A 137 -39.93 -57.79 -4.55
CA ALA A 137 -39.42 -56.74 -3.66
C ALA A 137 -37.88 -56.81 -3.55
N ALA A 138 -37.33 -57.99 -3.30
CA ALA A 138 -35.89 -58.16 -3.16
C ALA A 138 -35.13 -57.88 -4.48
N GLU A 139 -35.69 -58.26 -5.63
CA GLU A 139 -35.13 -57.99 -6.95
C GLU A 139 -35.05 -56.48 -7.21
N ALA A 140 -36.15 -55.76 -7.02
CA ALA A 140 -36.19 -54.33 -7.24
C ALA A 140 -35.35 -53.54 -6.21
N GLY A 141 -35.33 -54.00 -4.95
CA GLY A 141 -34.46 -53.44 -3.91
C GLY A 141 -32.98 -53.60 -4.24
N MET A 142 -32.58 -54.77 -4.72
CA MET A 142 -31.21 -55.04 -5.17
C MET A 142 -30.84 -54.15 -6.37
N VAL A 143 -31.73 -54.01 -7.36
CA VAL A 143 -31.50 -53.14 -8.53
C VAL A 143 -31.36 -51.67 -8.10
N GLY A 144 -32.24 -51.17 -7.22
CA GLY A 144 -32.14 -49.79 -6.69
C GLY A 144 -30.82 -49.54 -5.96
N ALA A 145 -30.41 -50.47 -5.11
CA ALA A 145 -29.14 -50.40 -4.38
C ALA A 145 -27.89 -50.47 -5.27
N LEU A 146 -27.97 -51.16 -6.42
CA LEU A 146 -26.91 -51.22 -7.44
C LEU A 146 -26.87 -49.94 -8.29
N ALA A 147 -28.01 -49.38 -8.66
CA ALA A 147 -28.10 -48.13 -9.41
C ALA A 147 -27.48 -46.96 -8.63
N ASP A 148 -27.86 -46.82 -7.35
CA ASP A 148 -27.30 -45.78 -6.48
C ASP A 148 -25.82 -46.00 -6.21
N TRP A 149 -25.36 -47.25 -6.10
CA TRP A 149 -23.94 -47.55 -6.00
C TRP A 149 -23.16 -47.05 -7.20
N PHE A 150 -23.69 -47.30 -8.40
CA PHE A 150 -23.08 -46.83 -9.64
C PHE A 150 -23.02 -45.30 -9.68
N ALA A 151 -24.14 -44.62 -9.39
CA ALA A 151 -24.22 -43.16 -9.41
C ALA A 151 -23.25 -42.50 -8.40
N VAL A 152 -23.26 -42.95 -7.15
CA VAL A 152 -22.36 -42.40 -6.11
C VAL A 152 -20.90 -42.71 -6.45
N THR A 153 -20.60 -43.92 -6.93
CA THR A 153 -19.23 -44.28 -7.33
C THR A 153 -18.77 -43.42 -8.50
N ALA A 154 -19.60 -43.22 -9.51
CA ALA A 154 -19.33 -42.39 -10.69
C ALA A 154 -19.10 -40.91 -10.35
N LEU A 155 -19.60 -40.41 -9.22
CA LEU A 155 -19.33 -39.05 -8.78
C LEU A 155 -17.86 -38.86 -8.37
N PHE A 156 -17.26 -39.85 -7.68
CA PHE A 156 -15.91 -39.75 -7.12
C PHE A 156 -14.83 -40.50 -7.91
N ARG A 157 -15.17 -41.58 -8.62
CA ARG A 157 -14.20 -42.48 -9.24
C ARG A 157 -14.80 -43.27 -10.41
N HIS A 158 -13.94 -43.99 -11.12
CA HIS A 158 -14.36 -44.94 -12.13
C HIS A 158 -14.95 -46.21 -11.48
N PRO A 159 -16.21 -46.59 -11.78
CA PRO A 159 -16.79 -47.82 -11.26
C PRO A 159 -15.99 -49.02 -11.76
N LEU A 160 -15.65 -49.95 -10.86
CA LEU A 160 -14.77 -51.11 -11.13
C LEU A 160 -13.39 -50.75 -11.72
N GLY A 161 -12.98 -49.48 -11.69
CA GLY A 161 -11.74 -49.01 -12.32
C GLY A 161 -11.82 -48.86 -13.84
N LEU A 162 -12.99 -49.05 -14.46
CA LEU A 162 -13.16 -48.94 -15.91
C LEU A 162 -13.40 -47.48 -16.33
N PRO A 163 -12.69 -46.96 -17.35
CA PRO A 163 -12.83 -45.58 -17.81
C PRO A 163 -14.11 -45.37 -18.63
N ILE A 164 -15.26 -45.46 -17.96
CA ILE A 164 -16.56 -45.21 -18.57
C ILE A 164 -16.73 -43.69 -18.80
N PRO A 165 -17.23 -43.25 -19.97
CA PRO A 165 -17.59 -41.85 -20.21
C PRO A 165 -18.50 -41.28 -19.10
N HIS A 166 -18.37 -40.01 -18.77
CA HIS A 166 -19.19 -39.32 -17.75
C HIS A 166 -19.10 -39.87 -16.31
N THR A 167 -18.04 -40.61 -15.97
CA THR A 167 -17.72 -41.01 -14.58
C THR A 167 -16.48 -40.27 -14.05
N ALA A 168 -16.27 -40.33 -12.74
CA ALA A 168 -15.33 -39.50 -11.97
C ALA A 168 -15.61 -38.00 -12.16
N ILE A 169 -16.86 -37.58 -11.93
CA ILE A 169 -17.34 -36.22 -12.23
C ILE A 169 -16.61 -35.15 -11.41
N ILE A 170 -16.48 -35.33 -10.09
CA ILE A 170 -15.82 -34.36 -9.21
C ILE A 170 -14.36 -34.10 -9.61
N PRO A 171 -13.49 -35.13 -9.75
CA PRO A 171 -12.09 -34.89 -10.13
C PRO A 171 -11.97 -34.27 -11.52
N LYS A 172 -12.83 -34.66 -12.49
CA LYS A 172 -12.81 -34.07 -13.84
C LYS A 172 -13.30 -32.63 -13.90
N LYS A 173 -14.23 -32.24 -13.04
CA LYS A 173 -14.80 -30.89 -12.99
C LYS A 173 -14.21 -30.01 -11.89
N LYS A 174 -13.11 -30.42 -11.24
CA LYS A 174 -12.48 -29.68 -10.14
C LYS A 174 -12.25 -28.21 -10.48
N ASP A 175 -11.67 -27.94 -11.64
CA ASP A 175 -11.30 -26.58 -12.03
C ASP A 175 -12.55 -25.74 -12.33
N GLN A 176 -13.55 -26.33 -12.99
CA GLN A 176 -14.85 -25.68 -13.20
C GLN A 176 -15.55 -25.33 -11.88
N LEU A 177 -15.49 -26.23 -10.88
CA LEU A 177 -16.00 -25.96 -9.54
C LEU A 177 -15.22 -24.85 -8.84
N GLY A 178 -13.91 -24.75 -9.08
CA GLY A 178 -13.07 -23.65 -8.60
C GLY A 178 -13.49 -22.30 -9.16
N VAL A 179 -13.72 -22.22 -10.47
CA VAL A 179 -14.22 -21.00 -11.13
C VAL A 179 -15.57 -20.59 -10.55
N SER A 180 -16.55 -21.52 -10.50
CA SER A 180 -17.87 -21.22 -9.96
C SER A 180 -17.83 -20.83 -8.47
N LEU A 181 -16.93 -21.41 -7.68
CA LEU A 181 -16.74 -21.01 -6.28
C LEU A 181 -16.15 -19.60 -6.19
N GLY A 182 -15.17 -19.27 -7.04
CA GLY A 182 -14.60 -17.92 -7.12
C GLY A 182 -15.66 -16.88 -7.48
N GLU A 183 -16.46 -17.13 -8.52
CA GLU A 183 -17.58 -16.28 -8.92
C GLU A 183 -18.60 -16.12 -7.78
N PHE A 184 -19.01 -17.22 -7.16
CA PHE A 184 -19.96 -17.21 -6.04
C PHE A 184 -19.44 -16.37 -4.87
N VAL A 185 -18.18 -16.52 -4.48
CA VAL A 185 -17.56 -15.70 -3.41
C VAL A 185 -17.51 -14.23 -3.82
N GLY A 186 -17.12 -13.96 -5.06
CA GLY A 186 -17.07 -12.61 -5.61
C GLY A 186 -18.43 -11.91 -5.61
N GLU A 187 -19.51 -12.60 -5.96
CA GLU A 187 -20.86 -12.02 -6.03
C GLU A 187 -21.53 -11.90 -4.67
N ASN A 188 -21.39 -12.92 -3.82
CA ASN A 188 -22.19 -13.03 -2.59
C ASN A 188 -21.48 -12.50 -1.35
N PHE A 189 -20.15 -12.52 -1.31
CA PHE A 189 -19.37 -12.12 -0.13
C PHE A 189 -18.55 -10.84 -0.35
N LEU A 190 -18.19 -10.54 -1.60
CA LEU A 190 -17.43 -9.35 -1.98
C LEU A 190 -18.32 -8.26 -2.60
N SER A 191 -19.63 -8.30 -2.36
CA SER A 191 -20.51 -7.20 -2.77
C SER A 191 -20.36 -6.01 -1.84
N GLU A 192 -20.47 -4.81 -2.41
CA GLU A 192 -20.37 -3.56 -1.67
C GLU A 192 -21.32 -3.51 -0.47
N ASP A 193 -22.58 -3.91 -0.65
CA ASP A 193 -23.60 -3.90 0.39
C ASP A 193 -23.27 -4.84 1.57
N VAL A 194 -22.77 -6.04 1.27
CA VAL A 194 -22.41 -7.02 2.30
C VAL A 194 -21.20 -6.53 3.10
N VAL A 195 -20.17 -6.02 2.42
CA VAL A 195 -18.99 -5.45 3.08
C VAL A 195 -19.38 -4.26 3.96
N ARG A 196 -20.18 -3.35 3.42
CA ARG A 196 -20.70 -2.17 4.11
C ARG A 196 -21.48 -2.54 5.37
N GLN A 197 -22.43 -3.47 5.24
CA GLN A 197 -23.25 -3.93 6.37
C GLN A 197 -22.39 -4.60 7.45
N ARG A 198 -21.41 -5.44 7.06
CA ARG A 198 -20.53 -6.13 8.01
C ARG A 198 -19.60 -5.17 8.74
N LEU A 199 -19.01 -4.19 8.06
CA LEU A 199 -18.13 -3.19 8.69
C LEU A 199 -18.89 -2.33 9.69
N ARG A 200 -20.11 -1.90 9.35
CA ARG A 200 -20.99 -1.15 10.28
C ARG A 200 -21.34 -1.94 11.53
N ALA A 201 -21.60 -3.24 11.40
CA ALA A 201 -21.92 -4.09 12.54
C ALA A 201 -20.74 -4.26 13.52
N VAL A 202 -19.50 -4.10 13.04
CA VAL A 202 -18.30 -4.22 13.88
C VAL A 202 -18.06 -2.95 14.71
N GLY A 203 -18.41 -1.78 14.20
CA GLY A 203 -18.15 -0.49 14.87
C GLY A 203 -16.66 -0.23 15.02
N ILE A 204 -15.97 -0.05 13.89
CA ILE A 204 -14.50 -0.01 13.83
C ILE A 204 -13.97 1.24 14.54
N GLY A 205 -14.64 2.38 14.39
CA GLY A 205 -14.24 3.66 14.98
C GLY A 205 -14.13 3.61 16.51
N SER A 206 -15.09 2.98 17.19
CA SER A 206 -15.08 2.87 18.67
C SER A 206 -14.02 1.87 19.17
N ARG A 207 -13.86 0.74 18.47
CA ARG A 207 -12.84 -0.28 18.80
C ARG A 207 -11.43 0.24 18.57
N LEU A 208 -11.18 0.89 17.43
CA LEU A 208 -9.90 1.53 17.14
C LEU A 208 -9.61 2.66 18.13
N GLY A 209 -10.63 3.45 18.51
CA GLY A 209 -10.48 4.50 19.50
C GLY A 209 -10.06 3.94 20.86
N THR A 210 -10.76 2.92 21.33
CA THR A 210 -10.45 2.24 22.61
C THR A 210 -9.06 1.60 22.60
N TRP A 211 -8.71 0.96 21.48
CA TRP A 211 -7.39 0.35 21.29
C TRP A 211 -6.27 1.41 21.30
N LEU A 212 -6.44 2.53 20.58
CA LEU A 212 -5.44 3.60 20.49
C LEU A 212 -5.35 4.46 21.77
N ALA A 213 -6.39 4.47 22.60
CA ALA A 213 -6.37 5.14 23.90
C ALA A 213 -5.49 4.44 24.94
N ASP A 214 -5.10 3.18 24.68
CA ASP A 214 -4.16 2.44 25.52
C ASP A 214 -2.72 2.90 25.25
N PRO A 215 -1.96 3.32 26.27
CA PRO A 215 -0.55 3.69 26.15
C PRO A 215 0.32 2.66 25.42
N GLU A 216 0.14 1.35 25.67
CA GLU A 216 0.98 0.32 25.05
C GLU A 216 0.78 0.25 23.54
N HIS A 217 -0.46 0.38 23.08
CA HIS A 217 -0.80 0.38 21.66
C HIS A 217 -0.35 1.67 20.96
N ALA A 218 -0.54 2.83 21.61
CA ALA A 218 -0.05 4.10 21.08
C ALA A 218 1.49 4.11 20.92
N ASP A 219 2.20 3.49 21.87
CA ASP A 219 3.65 3.32 21.80
C ASP A 219 4.07 2.42 20.64
N ARG A 220 3.37 1.29 20.46
CA ARG A 220 3.60 0.40 19.32
C ARG A 220 3.34 1.10 17.98
N VAL A 221 2.21 1.79 17.83
CA VAL A 221 1.90 2.55 16.60
C VAL A 221 2.94 3.63 16.33
N THR A 222 3.39 4.34 17.37
CA THR A 222 4.43 5.37 17.23
C THR A 222 5.76 4.75 16.77
N ALA A 223 6.13 3.59 17.31
CA ALA A 223 7.34 2.88 16.91
C ALA A 223 7.27 2.39 15.45
N GLU A 224 6.15 1.79 15.05
CA GLU A 224 5.92 1.33 13.67
C GLU A 224 5.89 2.51 12.69
N LEU A 225 5.24 3.63 13.04
CA LEU A 225 5.24 4.85 12.23
C LEU A 225 6.65 5.43 12.09
N ALA A 226 7.45 5.46 13.15
CA ALA A 226 8.83 5.93 13.10
C ALA A 226 9.68 4.99 12.22
N ALA A 227 9.48 3.68 12.30
CA ALA A 227 10.16 2.71 11.46
C ALA A 227 9.77 2.82 9.99
N ALA A 228 8.48 2.96 9.70
CA ALA A 228 7.96 3.16 8.35
C ALA A 228 8.44 4.48 7.75
N LEU A 229 8.43 5.57 8.53
CA LEU A 229 8.95 6.87 8.10
C LEU A 229 10.43 6.79 7.77
N ARG A 230 11.22 6.10 8.60
CA ARG A 230 12.65 5.86 8.33
C ARG A 230 12.83 5.06 7.04
N GLY A 231 12.13 3.93 6.90
CA GLY A 231 12.17 3.09 5.70
C GLY A 231 11.83 3.90 4.44
N ALA A 232 10.73 4.64 4.46
CA ALA A 232 10.32 5.49 3.35
C ALA A 232 11.36 6.58 3.04
N LEU A 233 11.88 7.28 4.05
CA LEU A 233 12.90 8.31 3.86
C LEU A 233 14.21 7.73 3.35
N THR A 234 14.59 6.50 3.72
CA THR A 234 15.81 5.85 3.22
C THR A 234 15.69 5.32 1.79
N VAL A 235 14.50 4.87 1.39
CA VAL A 235 14.24 4.34 0.04
C VAL A 235 14.11 5.48 -0.97
N LEU A 236 13.63 6.65 -0.54
CA LEU A 236 13.56 7.83 -1.38
C LEU A 236 14.97 8.39 -1.63
N ARG A 237 15.34 8.52 -2.91
CA ARG A 237 16.58 9.17 -3.33
C ARG A 237 16.47 10.67 -3.07
N ASP A 238 17.50 11.24 -2.46
CA ASP A 238 17.54 12.68 -2.15
C ASP A 238 17.38 13.54 -3.40
N SER A 239 18.02 13.15 -4.51
CA SER A 239 17.96 13.88 -5.79
C SER A 239 16.53 14.04 -6.29
N ASP A 240 15.71 12.99 -6.16
CA ASP A 240 14.36 12.95 -6.71
C ASP A 240 13.43 13.83 -5.87
N VAL A 241 13.60 13.80 -4.54
CA VAL A 241 12.81 14.65 -3.64
C VAL A 241 13.26 16.10 -3.74
N GLN A 242 14.56 16.37 -3.85
CA GLN A 242 15.10 17.71 -4.06
C GLN A 242 14.55 18.33 -5.34
N ALA A 243 14.48 17.58 -6.44
CA ALA A 243 13.89 18.06 -7.69
C ALA A 243 12.40 18.42 -7.52
N VAL A 244 11.62 17.53 -6.90
CA VAL A 244 10.18 17.76 -6.66
C VAL A 244 9.94 18.92 -5.70
N VAL A 245 10.71 19.03 -4.61
CA VAL A 245 10.61 20.12 -3.62
C VAL A 245 11.04 21.44 -4.25
N GLY A 246 12.16 21.45 -4.98
CA GLY A 246 12.64 22.60 -5.74
C GLY A 246 11.57 23.10 -6.71
N GLU A 247 11.02 22.20 -7.52
CA GLU A 247 9.95 22.53 -8.47
C GLU A 247 8.65 22.98 -7.79
N ALA A 248 8.28 22.38 -6.65
CA ALA A 248 7.12 22.81 -5.88
C ALA A 248 7.31 24.22 -5.29
N ILE A 249 8.51 24.53 -4.78
CA ILE A 249 8.86 25.84 -4.23
C ILE A 249 8.90 26.89 -5.35
N THR A 250 9.58 26.61 -6.47
CA THR A 250 9.63 27.54 -7.61
C THR A 250 8.24 27.77 -8.18
N ARG A 251 7.45 26.71 -8.42
CA ARG A 251 6.07 26.85 -8.91
C ARG A 251 5.19 27.67 -7.96
N ARG A 252 5.32 27.46 -6.64
CA ARG A 252 4.56 28.23 -5.66
C ARG A 252 5.00 29.70 -5.62
N ALA A 253 6.31 29.94 -5.72
CA ALA A 253 6.89 31.27 -5.75
C ALA A 253 6.53 32.02 -7.04
N ASP A 254 6.45 31.34 -8.18
CA ASP A 254 6.04 31.91 -9.46
C ASP A 254 4.55 32.23 -9.51
N ALA A 255 3.71 31.37 -8.94
CA ALA A 255 2.26 31.56 -8.91
C ALA A 255 1.80 32.74 -8.03
N GLN A 256 2.64 33.24 -7.13
CA GLN A 256 2.29 34.29 -6.20
C GLN A 256 3.17 35.52 -6.43
N GLU A 257 2.55 36.66 -6.73
CA GLU A 257 3.26 37.94 -6.83
C GLU A 257 3.74 38.37 -5.44
N ILE A 258 5.05 38.58 -5.31
CA ILE A 258 5.70 38.97 -4.06
C ILE A 258 5.81 40.49 -3.93
N ALA A 259 5.79 41.21 -5.06
CA ALA A 259 6.00 42.65 -5.12
C ALA A 259 5.09 43.45 -4.16
N PRO A 260 3.75 43.23 -4.11
CA PRO A 260 2.90 43.96 -3.18
C PRO A 260 3.18 43.64 -1.70
N GLY A 261 3.60 42.40 -1.39
CA GLY A 261 3.96 42.00 -0.03
C GLY A 261 5.24 42.67 0.44
N ILE A 262 6.26 42.74 -0.43
CA ILE A 262 7.51 43.45 -0.18
C ILE A 262 7.24 44.94 -0.01
N GLY A 263 6.39 45.54 -0.85
CA GLY A 263 6.01 46.95 -0.75
C GLY A 263 5.38 47.28 0.61
N LYS A 264 4.41 46.49 1.08
CA LYS A 264 3.79 46.68 2.41
C LYS A 264 4.79 46.56 3.55
N MET A 265 5.71 45.60 3.45
CA MET A 265 6.75 45.41 4.46
C MET A 265 7.73 46.58 4.48
N LEU A 266 8.16 47.05 3.30
CA LEU A 266 9.05 48.19 3.17
C LEU A 266 8.39 49.49 3.66
N GLU A 267 7.14 49.74 3.29
CA GLU A 267 6.35 50.88 3.77
C GLU A 267 6.31 50.90 5.29
N LYS A 268 5.99 49.76 5.93
CA LYS A 268 5.98 49.64 7.38
C LYS A 268 7.35 49.95 8.00
N ILE A 269 8.43 49.39 7.44
CA ILE A 269 9.79 49.65 7.93
C ILE A 269 10.16 51.14 7.84
N VAL A 270 9.76 51.80 6.75
CA VAL A 270 10.05 53.22 6.52
C VAL A 270 9.23 54.12 7.45
N VAL A 271 7.93 53.83 7.60
CA VAL A 271 7.02 54.55 8.52
C VAL A 271 7.46 54.40 9.98
N ASP A 272 7.82 53.18 10.39
CA ASP A 272 8.32 52.90 11.74
C ASP A 272 9.76 53.46 11.95
N GLY A 273 10.41 53.97 10.89
CA GLY A 273 11.76 54.50 10.92
C GLY A 273 12.85 53.44 11.13
N GLY A 274 12.53 52.17 10.90
CA GLY A 274 13.45 51.05 11.11
C GLY A 274 14.68 51.09 10.19
N HIS A 275 14.57 51.71 9.01
CA HIS A 275 15.70 51.88 8.09
C HIS A 275 16.74 52.90 8.57
N LYS A 276 16.38 53.84 9.45
CA LYS A 276 17.28 54.91 9.91
C LYS A 276 18.57 54.38 10.52
N ARG A 277 18.47 53.32 11.34
CA ARG A 277 19.64 52.68 11.97
C ARG A 277 20.57 52.02 10.95
N PHE A 278 20.01 51.47 9.88
CA PHE A 278 20.79 50.92 8.77
C PHE A 278 21.50 52.03 8.00
N VAL A 279 20.80 53.13 7.71
CA VAL A 279 21.37 54.31 7.06
C VAL A 279 22.51 54.89 7.91
N ASP A 280 22.33 54.99 9.23
CA ASP A 280 23.39 55.43 10.15
C ASP A 280 24.65 54.56 10.03
N LEU A 281 24.47 53.24 10.00
CA LEU A 281 25.59 52.29 9.85
C LEU A 281 26.30 52.49 8.50
N VAL A 282 25.54 52.60 7.41
CA VAL A 282 26.08 52.76 6.06
C VAL A 282 26.83 54.09 5.93
N VAL A 283 26.25 55.19 6.39
CA VAL A 283 26.86 56.53 6.33
C VAL A 283 28.11 56.59 7.20
N SER A 284 28.08 55.99 8.39
CA SER A 284 29.26 55.90 9.25
C SER A 284 30.36 55.07 8.59
N ARG A 285 30.02 53.91 8.01
CA ARG A 285 31.00 53.06 7.33
C ARG A 285 31.56 53.71 6.06
N ALA A 286 30.75 54.48 5.34
CA ALA A 286 31.16 55.25 4.16
C ALA A 286 32.12 56.39 4.55
N HIS A 287 31.82 57.11 5.64
CA HIS A 287 32.73 58.10 6.21
C HIS A 287 34.09 57.47 6.52
N ASP A 288 34.11 56.38 7.29
CA ASP A 288 35.35 55.74 7.73
C ASP A 288 36.15 55.18 6.53
N TRP A 289 35.44 54.67 5.51
CA TRP A 289 36.07 54.24 4.27
C TRP A 289 36.73 55.41 3.53
N LEU A 290 36.04 56.55 3.41
CA LEU A 290 36.57 57.77 2.75
C LEU A 290 37.77 58.37 3.50
N VAL A 291 37.80 58.29 4.83
CA VAL A 291 38.93 58.75 5.64
C VAL A 291 40.13 57.82 5.48
N PHE A 292 39.90 56.50 5.49
CA PHE A 292 40.99 55.52 5.45
C PHE A 292 41.56 55.30 4.04
N HIS A 293 40.80 55.58 2.99
CA HIS A 293 41.17 55.34 1.59
C HIS A 293 41.23 56.66 0.78
N ASP A 294 41.76 57.74 1.36
CA ASP A 294 41.84 59.05 0.71
C ASP A 294 42.58 58.96 -0.65
N SER A 295 43.70 58.24 -0.70
CA SER A 295 44.51 58.11 -1.91
C SER A 295 43.77 57.41 -3.05
N GLN A 296 43.00 56.35 -2.75
CA GLN A 296 42.24 55.60 -3.76
C GLN A 296 41.10 56.43 -4.36
N VAL A 297 40.46 57.28 -3.53
CA VAL A 297 39.41 58.18 -3.99
C VAL A 297 40.00 59.29 -4.86
N MET A 298 41.16 59.85 -4.47
CA MET A 298 41.86 60.85 -5.27
C MET A 298 42.28 60.30 -6.63
N ASP A 299 42.81 59.08 -6.67
CA ASP A 299 43.24 58.41 -7.90
C ASP A 299 42.05 58.08 -8.81
N ALA A 300 40.92 57.63 -8.25
CA ALA A 300 39.71 57.36 -9.02
C ALA A 300 39.13 58.62 -9.67
N VAL A 301 39.16 59.76 -8.96
CA VAL A 301 38.66 61.04 -9.50
C VAL A 301 39.62 61.61 -10.55
N GLN A 302 40.93 61.49 -10.35
CA GLN A 302 41.92 61.91 -11.34
C GLN A 302 41.91 61.03 -12.60
N GLY A 303 41.66 59.73 -12.45
CA GLY A 303 41.55 58.78 -13.57
C GLY A 303 40.33 58.99 -14.47
N GLY A 304 39.30 59.69 -13.98
CA GLY A 304 38.12 60.06 -14.75
C GLY A 304 38.21 61.40 -15.50
N ALA A 305 39.31 62.15 -15.34
CA ALA A 305 39.48 63.46 -15.96
C ALA A 305 39.67 63.33 -17.50
N PRO A 306 39.04 64.20 -18.31
CA PRO A 306 39.27 64.22 -19.75
C PRO A 306 40.76 64.44 -20.09
N GLY A 307 41.29 63.71 -21.06
CA GLY A 307 42.73 63.71 -21.40
C GLY A 307 43.32 65.04 -21.88
N TRP A 308 42.51 66.10 -22.02
CA TRP A 308 42.93 67.45 -22.40
C TRP A 308 43.20 68.38 -21.20
N THR A 309 42.95 67.91 -19.97
CA THR A 309 43.05 68.73 -18.76
C THR A 309 44.48 68.69 -18.19
N PRO A 310 45.09 69.83 -17.79
CA PRO A 310 46.41 69.81 -17.18
C PRO A 310 46.40 69.10 -15.81
N ARG A 311 47.39 68.24 -15.54
CA ARG A 311 47.49 67.45 -14.29
C ARG A 311 47.38 68.25 -12.98
N PHE A 312 47.79 69.52 -12.99
CA PHE A 312 47.67 70.40 -11.82
C PHE A 312 46.21 70.80 -11.54
N VAL A 313 45.38 70.86 -12.57
CA VAL A 313 43.94 71.13 -12.48
C VAL A 313 43.25 69.88 -11.96
N ASP A 314 43.57 68.69 -12.49
CA ASP A 314 42.98 67.42 -12.05
C ASP A 314 43.23 67.16 -10.58
N LYS A 315 44.45 67.42 -10.09
CA LYS A 315 44.78 67.29 -8.67
C LYS A 315 43.97 68.26 -7.80
N LYS A 316 43.86 69.53 -8.20
CA LYS A 316 43.07 70.53 -7.45
C LYS A 316 41.57 70.21 -7.45
N VAL A 317 41.05 69.72 -8.57
CA VAL A 317 39.65 69.30 -8.70
C VAL A 317 39.40 68.05 -7.86
N GLY A 318 40.27 67.05 -7.92
CA GLY A 318 40.22 65.86 -7.07
C GLY A 318 40.24 66.19 -5.58
N GLU A 319 41.19 67.03 -5.14
CA GLU A 319 41.26 67.49 -3.76
C GLU A 319 39.99 68.23 -3.31
N ARG A 320 39.40 69.03 -4.20
CA ARG A 320 38.16 69.75 -3.91
C ARG A 320 36.96 68.80 -3.84
N VAL A 321 36.83 67.86 -4.78
CA VAL A 321 35.75 66.88 -4.86
C VAL A 321 35.81 65.93 -3.67
N TYR A 322 36.98 65.42 -3.30
CA TYR A 322 37.15 64.59 -2.11
C TYR A 322 36.76 65.35 -0.84
N LYS A 323 37.25 66.58 -0.65
CA LYS A 323 36.88 67.40 0.52
C LYS A 323 35.38 67.65 0.58
N GLU A 324 34.75 67.86 -0.57
CA GLU A 324 33.30 68.06 -0.69
C GLU A 324 32.51 66.78 -0.39
N LEU A 325 32.95 65.63 -0.90
CA LEU A 325 32.37 64.31 -0.61
C LEU A 325 32.50 63.95 0.87
N LEU A 326 33.70 64.10 1.43
CA LEU A 326 33.96 63.86 2.84
C LEU A 326 33.10 64.79 3.70
N ARG A 327 33.05 66.08 3.35
CA ARG A 327 32.15 67.05 4.01
C ARG A 327 30.70 66.59 3.95
N PHE A 328 30.20 66.24 2.77
CA PHE A 328 28.82 65.81 2.58
C PHE A 328 28.48 64.56 3.40
N VAL A 329 29.33 63.54 3.39
CA VAL A 329 29.12 62.30 4.17
C VAL A 329 29.24 62.57 5.68
N THR A 330 30.12 63.47 6.10
CA THR A 330 30.26 63.89 7.50
C THR A 330 29.02 64.65 7.98
N GLU A 331 28.54 65.62 7.21
CA GLU A 331 27.30 66.35 7.47
C GLU A 331 26.09 65.41 7.49
N MET A 332 26.06 64.41 6.61
CA MET A 332 25.04 63.37 6.61
C MET A 332 25.14 62.44 7.84
N ARG A 333 26.34 62.14 8.34
CA ARG A 333 26.52 61.33 9.55
C ARG A 333 26.05 62.08 10.79
N ASP A 334 26.49 63.32 10.93
CA ASP A 334 26.35 64.11 12.16
C ASP A 334 24.98 64.80 12.27
N SER A 335 24.27 65.00 11.16
CA SER A 335 22.92 65.57 11.13
C SER A 335 21.85 64.54 10.75
N PRO A 336 21.00 64.11 11.70
CA PRO A 336 19.88 63.21 11.43
C PRO A 336 18.82 63.80 10.48
N THR A 337 18.73 65.14 10.40
CA THR A 337 17.77 65.88 9.55
C THR A 337 18.36 66.31 8.21
N HIS A 338 19.52 65.76 7.82
CA HIS A 338 20.18 66.13 6.58
C HIS A 338 19.26 65.91 5.35
N PRO A 339 19.20 66.86 4.37
CA PRO A 339 18.30 66.76 3.21
C PRO A 339 18.45 65.46 2.41
N ALA A 340 19.68 64.91 2.33
CA ALA A 340 19.94 63.65 1.63
C ALA A 340 19.32 62.43 2.34
N ARG A 341 19.24 62.44 3.68
CA ARG A 341 18.53 61.39 4.43
C ARG A 341 17.03 61.45 4.12
N GLY A 342 16.46 62.66 4.12
CA GLY A 342 15.06 62.86 3.75
C GLY A 342 14.76 62.50 2.29
N ALA A 343 15.73 62.66 1.38
CA ALA A 343 15.59 62.20 -0.01
C ALA A 343 15.56 60.67 -0.12
N LEU A 344 16.36 59.97 0.68
CA LEU A 344 16.33 58.51 0.77
C LEU A 344 15.01 58.02 1.38
N ASP A 345 14.51 58.68 2.44
CA ASP A 345 13.22 58.35 3.05
C ASP A 345 12.07 58.46 2.03
N ARG A 346 12.05 59.56 1.25
CA ARG A 346 11.08 59.75 0.16
C ARG A 346 11.21 58.67 -0.90
N PHE A 347 12.42 58.41 -1.39
CA PHE A 347 12.66 57.37 -2.39
C PHE A 347 12.18 55.99 -1.91
N LEU A 348 12.48 55.61 -0.67
CA LEU A 348 12.03 54.32 -0.12
C LEU A 348 10.52 54.25 0.06
N THR A 349 9.88 55.38 0.41
CA THR A 349 8.41 55.50 0.51
C THR A 349 7.76 55.37 -0.85
N ASP A 350 8.24 56.11 -1.84
CA ASP A 350 7.74 56.10 -3.22
C ASP A 350 7.92 54.70 -3.82
N PHE A 351 9.11 54.11 -3.66
CA PHE A 351 9.39 52.75 -4.12
C PHE A 351 8.48 51.71 -3.45
N ALA A 352 8.20 51.83 -2.15
CA ALA A 352 7.27 50.95 -1.44
C ALA A 352 5.82 51.07 -1.97
N SER A 353 5.40 52.28 -2.34
CA SER A 353 4.10 52.54 -2.96
C SER A 353 4.03 51.98 -4.39
N ASP A 354 5.08 52.17 -5.18
CA ASP A 354 5.18 51.67 -6.56
C ASP A 354 5.17 50.14 -6.60
N LEU A 355 5.88 49.47 -5.67
CA LEU A 355 5.83 48.01 -5.51
C LEU A 355 4.41 47.46 -5.25
N GLN A 356 3.51 48.25 -4.66
CA GLN A 356 2.12 47.86 -4.38
C GLN A 356 1.17 48.17 -5.53
N SER A 357 1.31 49.35 -6.14
CA SER A 357 0.32 49.94 -7.04
C SER A 357 0.74 50.03 -8.50
N ASP A 358 2.04 50.18 -8.78
CA ASP A 358 2.56 50.32 -10.14
C ASP A 358 2.80 48.95 -10.80
N THR A 359 2.24 48.77 -11.99
CA THR A 359 2.30 47.48 -12.70
C THR A 359 3.69 47.23 -13.30
N ASP A 360 4.38 48.27 -13.76
CA ASP A 360 5.71 48.14 -14.36
C ASP A 360 6.78 47.80 -13.31
N THR A 361 6.72 48.44 -12.14
CA THR A 361 7.61 48.16 -11.01
C THR A 361 7.39 46.75 -10.47
N ARG A 362 6.13 46.32 -10.33
CA ARG A 362 5.81 44.92 -9.99
C ARG A 362 6.42 43.96 -11.01
N ALA A 363 6.21 44.19 -12.31
CA ALA A 363 6.78 43.34 -13.36
C ALA A 363 8.32 43.29 -13.36
N ARG A 364 9.02 44.36 -12.96
CA ARG A 364 10.49 44.34 -12.79
C ARG A 364 10.92 43.46 -11.62
N VAL A 365 10.23 43.56 -10.48
CA VAL A 365 10.51 42.77 -9.29
C VAL A 365 10.21 41.29 -9.53
N GLU A 366 9.11 40.98 -10.22
CA GLU A 366 8.77 39.59 -10.57
C GLU A 366 9.75 38.97 -11.58
N ARG A 367 10.30 39.77 -12.51
CA ARG A 367 11.40 39.32 -13.38
C ARG A 367 12.67 39.01 -12.59
N LEU A 368 13.07 39.92 -11.69
CA LEU A 368 14.23 39.72 -10.83
C LEU A 368 14.05 38.48 -9.93
N LYS A 369 12.84 38.26 -9.42
CA LYS A 369 12.47 37.03 -8.68
C LYS A 369 12.74 35.79 -9.53
N GLY A 370 12.22 35.74 -10.75
CA GLY A 370 12.41 34.61 -11.66
C GLY A 370 13.90 34.37 -11.97
N GLU A 371 14.66 35.43 -12.22
CA GLU A 371 16.10 35.34 -12.45
C GLU A 371 16.86 34.81 -11.23
N VAL A 372 16.50 35.24 -10.02
CA VAL A 372 17.15 34.77 -8.78
C VAL A 372 16.76 33.32 -8.47
N LEU A 373 15.49 32.95 -8.63
CA LEU A 373 15.03 31.57 -8.43
C LEU A 373 15.62 30.60 -9.47
N GLY A 374 15.91 31.08 -10.67
CA GLY A 374 16.52 30.30 -11.74
C GLY A 374 18.04 30.13 -11.62
N ARG A 375 18.70 30.82 -10.68
CA ARG A 375 20.14 30.67 -10.45
C ARG A 375 20.45 29.34 -9.75
N GLY A 376 21.51 28.67 -10.23
CA GLY A 376 21.94 27.37 -9.68
C GLY A 376 22.26 27.45 -8.19
N GLU A 377 22.83 28.57 -7.73
CA GLU A 377 23.19 28.78 -6.33
C GLU A 377 21.96 28.77 -5.39
N VAL A 378 20.81 29.27 -5.86
CA VAL A 378 19.56 29.24 -5.07
C VAL A 378 18.98 27.83 -5.03
N GLN A 379 19.08 27.09 -6.13
CA GLN A 379 18.69 25.68 -6.18
C GLN A 379 19.57 24.83 -5.23
N ASP A 380 20.87 25.09 -5.17
CA ASP A 380 21.80 24.43 -4.24
C ASP A 380 21.47 24.74 -2.77
N LEU A 381 21.03 25.98 -2.47
CA LEU A 381 20.55 26.35 -1.14
C LEU A 381 19.27 25.59 -0.76
N ILE A 382 18.32 25.47 -1.68
CA ILE A 382 17.09 24.68 -1.48
C ILE A 382 17.43 23.21 -1.23
N ALA A 383 18.34 22.64 -2.03
CA ALA A 383 18.80 21.27 -1.88
C ALA A 383 19.49 21.03 -0.52
N SER A 384 20.34 21.96 -0.10
CA SER A 384 21.03 21.90 1.20
C SER A 384 20.06 22.03 2.37
N ALA A 385 19.07 22.92 2.26
CA ALA A 385 18.01 23.06 3.26
C ALA A 385 17.18 21.78 3.38
N TRP A 386 16.85 21.13 2.27
CA TRP A 386 16.17 19.84 2.27
C TRP A 386 17.00 18.77 3.00
N THR A 387 18.29 18.66 2.70
CA THR A 387 19.18 17.69 3.35
C THR A 387 19.25 17.92 4.86
N ALA A 388 19.32 19.18 5.30
CA ALA A 388 19.29 19.52 6.73
C ALA A 388 17.96 19.08 7.39
N VAL A 389 16.82 19.39 6.76
CA VAL A 389 15.50 19.00 7.26
C VAL A 389 15.35 17.48 7.31
N ARG A 390 15.77 16.76 6.26
CA ARG A 390 15.74 15.29 6.23
C ARG A 390 16.57 14.71 7.38
N SER A 391 17.80 15.20 7.56
CA SER A 391 18.67 14.74 8.65
C SER A 391 18.04 14.96 10.02
N MET A 392 17.39 16.11 10.24
CA MET A 392 16.68 16.39 11.49
C MET A 392 15.51 15.42 11.71
N ILE A 393 14.71 15.14 10.68
CA ILE A 393 13.55 14.24 10.78
C ILE A 393 14.00 12.80 11.03
N VAL A 394 15.04 12.33 10.32
CA VAL A 394 15.59 10.98 10.51
C VAL A 394 16.12 10.82 11.93
N SER A 395 16.94 11.76 12.39
CA SER A 395 17.49 11.74 13.76
C SER A 395 16.38 11.80 14.82
N ALA A 396 15.36 12.63 14.63
CA ALA A 396 14.21 12.72 15.52
C ALA A 396 13.32 11.45 15.52
N ALA A 397 13.34 10.65 14.45
CA ALA A 397 12.63 9.37 14.39
C ALA A 397 13.43 8.22 15.03
N GLU A 398 14.75 8.32 15.11
CA GLU A 398 15.64 7.35 15.75
C GLU A 398 15.65 7.48 17.28
N ASP A 399 15.58 8.70 17.81
CA ASP A 399 15.56 8.92 19.26
C ASP A 399 14.19 8.58 19.87
N GLU A 400 14.15 7.55 20.73
CA GLU A 400 12.96 7.12 21.48
C GLU A 400 12.39 8.20 22.40
N ARG A 401 13.20 9.19 22.80
CA ARG A 401 12.80 10.31 23.66
C ARG A 401 12.60 11.63 22.91
N SER A 402 12.68 11.60 21.58
CA SER A 402 12.43 12.78 20.74
C SER A 402 11.10 13.44 21.10
N GLU A 403 11.11 14.77 21.24
CA GLU A 403 9.88 15.56 21.45
C GLU A 403 8.83 15.28 20.37
N LEU A 404 9.26 14.97 19.15
CA LEU A 404 8.37 14.59 18.05
C LEU A 404 7.63 13.29 18.35
N ARG A 405 8.34 12.23 18.77
CA ARG A 405 7.72 10.95 19.13
C ARG A 405 6.78 11.10 20.33
N LEU A 406 7.19 11.85 21.35
CA LEU A 406 6.32 12.12 22.51
C LEU A 406 5.07 12.91 22.12
N ARG A 407 5.18 13.89 21.21
CA ARG A 407 4.04 14.65 20.70
C ARG A 407 3.12 13.81 19.82
N VAL A 408 3.67 12.95 18.97
CA VAL A 408 2.89 12.00 18.15
C VAL A 408 2.15 11.03 19.06
N ARG A 409 2.82 10.44 20.05
CA ARG A 409 2.22 9.56 21.05
C ARG A 409 1.06 10.24 21.79
N ALA A 410 1.28 11.45 22.32
CA ALA A 410 0.24 12.22 23.00
C ALA A 410 -0.94 12.54 22.08
N SER A 411 -0.65 12.85 20.82
CA SER A 411 -1.69 13.09 19.79
C SER A 411 -2.50 11.82 19.53
N LEU A 412 -1.86 10.66 19.40
CA LEU A 412 -2.53 9.37 19.21
C LEU A 412 -3.41 9.01 20.41
N LEU A 413 -2.92 9.19 21.63
CA LEU A 413 -3.71 8.98 22.85
C LEU A 413 -4.93 9.89 22.91
N SER A 414 -4.74 11.19 22.62
CA SER A 414 -5.85 12.15 22.58
C SER A 414 -6.86 11.82 21.49
N LEU A 415 -6.39 11.37 20.32
CA LEU A 415 -7.24 10.94 19.21
C LEU A 415 -8.01 9.67 19.59
N GLY A 416 -7.36 8.69 20.20
CA GLY A 416 -7.97 7.46 20.69
C GLY A 416 -9.07 7.74 21.71
N ALA A 417 -8.80 8.57 22.71
CA ALA A 417 -9.78 8.98 23.72
C ALA A 417 -11.00 9.70 23.10
N ARG A 418 -10.77 10.60 22.14
CA ARG A 418 -11.85 11.29 21.41
C ARG A 418 -12.63 10.33 20.51
N MET A 419 -11.96 9.42 19.80
CA MET A 419 -12.63 8.39 19.00
C MET A 419 -13.43 7.40 19.85
N ALA A 420 -13.01 7.12 21.09
CA ALA A 420 -13.77 6.26 21.99
C ALA A 420 -15.06 6.92 22.51
N THR A 421 -15.07 8.26 22.62
CA THR A 421 -16.15 9.01 23.31
C THR A 421 -17.04 9.84 22.39
N GLU A 422 -16.55 10.29 21.23
CA GLU A 422 -17.30 11.17 20.30
C GLU A 422 -17.96 10.36 19.16
N PRO A 423 -19.32 10.23 19.13
CA PRO A 423 -20.01 9.44 18.11
C PRO A 423 -19.84 10.00 16.68
N LYS A 424 -19.70 11.31 16.55
CA LYS A 424 -19.48 11.97 15.24
C LYS A 424 -18.13 11.58 14.64
N LEU A 425 -17.10 11.46 15.47
CA LEU A 425 -15.76 11.07 15.01
C LEU A 425 -15.73 9.59 14.65
N GLN A 426 -16.40 8.73 15.43
CA GLN A 426 -16.59 7.31 15.13
C GLN A 426 -17.25 7.12 13.77
N ALA A 427 -18.40 7.78 13.53
CA ALA A 427 -19.12 7.68 12.26
C ALA A 427 -18.26 8.13 11.05
N LYS A 428 -17.41 9.16 11.24
CA LYS A 428 -16.50 9.62 10.19
C LYS A 428 -15.41 8.60 9.87
N VAL A 429 -14.80 8.00 10.91
CA VAL A 429 -13.80 6.94 10.75
C VAL A 429 -14.44 5.70 10.12
N ASP A 430 -15.60 5.27 10.60
CA ASP A 430 -16.35 4.14 10.05
C ASP A 430 -16.65 4.36 8.57
N SER A 431 -17.15 5.55 8.18
CA SER A 431 -17.41 5.88 6.79
C SER A 431 -16.15 5.87 5.92
N TRP A 432 -15.00 6.29 6.46
CA TRP A 432 -13.74 6.28 5.73
C TRP A 432 -13.21 4.86 5.53
N VAL A 433 -13.23 4.04 6.58
CA VAL A 433 -12.84 2.63 6.53
C VAL A 433 -13.78 1.84 5.61
N GLU A 434 -15.09 2.09 5.70
CA GLU A 434 -16.11 1.54 4.81
C GLU A 434 -15.82 1.89 3.35
N GLY A 435 -15.55 3.16 3.05
CA GLY A 435 -15.17 3.60 1.71
C GLY A 435 -13.89 2.94 1.19
N ALA A 436 -12.85 2.86 2.02
CA ALA A 436 -11.59 2.22 1.67
C ALA A 436 -11.76 0.71 1.42
N ALA A 437 -12.50 0.01 2.28
CA ALA A 437 -12.74 -1.42 2.13
C ALA A 437 -13.60 -1.73 0.90
N VAL A 438 -14.64 -0.95 0.66
CA VAL A 438 -15.46 -1.07 -0.57
C VAL A 438 -14.60 -0.81 -1.80
N TYR A 439 -13.74 0.21 -1.78
CA TYR A 439 -12.83 0.49 -2.89
C TYR A 439 -11.88 -0.68 -3.15
N VAL A 440 -11.25 -1.23 -2.11
CA VAL A 440 -10.34 -2.39 -2.26
C VAL A 440 -11.09 -3.59 -2.80
N VAL A 441 -12.26 -3.91 -2.24
CA VAL A 441 -13.04 -5.08 -2.64
C VAL A 441 -13.56 -4.94 -4.07
N THR A 442 -14.05 -3.77 -4.48
CA THR A 442 -14.58 -3.54 -5.83
C THR A 442 -13.47 -3.45 -6.88
N THR A 443 -12.34 -2.82 -6.55
CA THR A 443 -11.20 -2.67 -7.46
C THR A 443 -10.47 -3.99 -7.66
N TYR A 444 -10.24 -4.74 -6.58
CA TYR A 444 -9.44 -5.97 -6.59
C TYR A 444 -10.31 -7.25 -6.55
N ARG A 445 -11.61 -7.13 -6.85
CA ARG A 445 -12.55 -8.27 -6.82
C ARG A 445 -12.04 -9.42 -7.68
N LYS A 446 -11.58 -9.11 -8.90
CA LYS A 446 -11.14 -10.10 -9.88
C LYS A 446 -9.92 -10.86 -9.37
N GLU A 447 -8.96 -10.16 -8.79
CA GLU A 447 -7.73 -10.70 -8.23
C GLU A 447 -8.05 -11.62 -7.04
N ILE A 448 -8.96 -11.23 -6.14
CA ILE A 448 -9.40 -12.06 -5.02
C ILE A 448 -10.09 -13.34 -5.54
N THR A 449 -10.97 -13.23 -6.54
CA THR A 449 -11.63 -14.40 -7.13
C THR A 449 -10.68 -15.29 -7.95
N SER A 450 -9.65 -14.70 -8.57
CA SER A 450 -8.60 -15.42 -9.29
C SER A 450 -7.78 -16.24 -8.32
N LEU A 451 -7.38 -15.68 -7.17
CA LEU A 451 -6.66 -16.41 -6.13
C LEU A 451 -7.38 -17.70 -5.70
N ILE A 452 -8.71 -17.68 -5.59
CA ILE A 452 -9.50 -18.88 -5.27
C ILE A 452 -9.42 -19.88 -6.42
N THR A 453 -9.66 -19.42 -7.64
CA THR A 453 -9.63 -20.26 -8.85
C THR A 453 -8.25 -20.91 -9.05
N ASP A 454 -7.19 -20.12 -8.97
CA ASP A 454 -5.79 -20.56 -9.14
C ASP A 454 -5.37 -21.53 -8.03
N THR A 455 -5.81 -21.27 -6.79
CA THR A 455 -5.57 -22.18 -5.67
C THR A 455 -6.25 -23.53 -5.90
N VAL A 456 -7.53 -23.54 -6.34
CA VAL A 456 -8.25 -24.79 -6.63
C VAL A 456 -7.64 -25.52 -7.82
N ALA A 457 -7.21 -24.80 -8.85
CA ALA A 457 -6.53 -25.36 -10.02
C ALA A 457 -5.25 -26.11 -9.62
N GLY A 458 -4.48 -25.55 -8.69
CA GLY A 458 -3.26 -26.16 -8.14
C GLY A 458 -3.45 -27.38 -7.24
N TRP A 459 -4.67 -27.74 -6.84
CA TRP A 459 -4.92 -28.91 -6.00
C TRP A 459 -4.85 -30.23 -6.77
N ASP A 460 -4.32 -31.28 -6.13
CA ASP A 460 -4.40 -32.64 -6.66
C ASP A 460 -5.86 -33.13 -6.67
N ALA A 461 -6.34 -33.53 -7.85
CA ALA A 461 -7.73 -33.91 -8.05
C ALA A 461 -8.11 -35.16 -7.24
N GLU A 462 -7.21 -36.15 -7.15
CA GLU A 462 -7.47 -37.39 -6.43
C GLU A 462 -7.51 -37.17 -4.92
N HIS A 463 -6.55 -36.44 -4.37
CA HIS A 463 -6.47 -36.13 -2.95
C HIS A 463 -7.67 -35.29 -2.50
N THR A 464 -8.01 -34.25 -3.27
CA THR A 464 -9.19 -33.40 -3.02
C THR A 464 -10.48 -34.23 -3.04
N THR A 465 -10.65 -35.07 -4.04
CA THR A 465 -11.83 -35.95 -4.17
C THR A 465 -11.96 -36.89 -2.98
N ARG A 466 -10.85 -37.50 -2.51
CA ARG A 466 -10.85 -38.36 -1.32
C ARG A 466 -11.19 -37.61 -0.04
N LYS A 467 -10.80 -36.34 0.07
CA LYS A 467 -11.11 -35.48 1.23
C LYS A 467 -12.59 -35.05 1.22
N ILE A 468 -13.14 -34.70 0.06
CA ILE A 468 -14.58 -34.44 -0.12
C ILE A 468 -15.40 -35.70 0.19
N GLU A 469 -14.98 -36.86 -0.32
CA GLU A 469 -15.62 -38.14 -0.03
C GLU A 469 -15.60 -38.48 1.47
N ALA A 470 -14.53 -38.15 2.19
CA ALA A 470 -14.48 -38.35 3.64
C ALA A 470 -15.52 -37.51 4.39
N ASN A 471 -15.77 -36.28 3.93
CA ASN A 471 -16.72 -35.36 4.57
C ASN A 471 -18.19 -35.71 4.28
N ILE A 472 -18.52 -36.13 3.06
CA ILE A 472 -19.92 -36.32 2.61
C ILE A 472 -20.27 -37.82 2.46
N GLY A 473 -19.26 -38.70 2.45
CA GLY A 473 -19.43 -40.11 2.08
C GLY A 473 -20.35 -40.91 3.00
N ARG A 474 -20.48 -40.52 4.28
CA ARG A 474 -21.41 -41.16 5.21
C ARG A 474 -22.85 -40.90 4.80
N ASP A 475 -23.17 -39.64 4.49
CA ASP A 475 -24.52 -39.21 4.15
C ASP A 475 -24.94 -39.76 2.78
N LEU A 476 -23.98 -39.89 1.85
CA LEU A 476 -24.20 -40.54 0.56
C LEU A 476 -24.56 -42.03 0.65
N GLN A 477 -24.09 -42.76 1.68
CA GLN A 477 -24.48 -44.17 1.83
C GLN A 477 -25.95 -44.33 2.23
N PHE A 478 -26.56 -43.32 2.88
CA PHE A 478 -28.01 -43.37 3.18
C PHE A 478 -28.85 -43.39 1.90
N ILE A 479 -28.39 -42.73 0.83
CA ILE A 479 -29.06 -42.81 -0.48
C ILE A 479 -29.14 -44.27 -0.92
N ARG A 480 -28.06 -45.05 -0.77
CA ARG A 480 -28.03 -46.47 -1.14
C ARG A 480 -28.94 -47.35 -0.27
N ILE A 481 -28.95 -47.10 1.04
CA ILE A 481 -29.85 -47.81 1.97
C ILE A 481 -31.31 -47.50 1.61
N ASN A 482 -31.62 -46.22 1.40
CA ASN A 482 -32.95 -45.77 1.00
C ASN A 482 -33.34 -46.32 -0.38
N GLY A 483 -32.43 -46.37 -1.34
CA GLY A 483 -32.64 -46.96 -2.66
C GLY A 483 -32.98 -48.44 -2.58
N THR A 484 -32.40 -49.16 -1.63
CA THR A 484 -32.76 -50.56 -1.35
C THR A 484 -34.21 -50.67 -0.84
N VAL A 485 -34.58 -49.83 0.12
CA VAL A 485 -35.92 -49.85 0.74
C VAL A 485 -37.00 -49.39 -0.24
N VAL A 486 -36.78 -48.25 -0.89
CA VAL A 486 -37.71 -47.68 -1.87
C VAL A 486 -37.83 -48.59 -3.09
N GLY A 487 -36.71 -49.14 -3.59
CA GLY A 487 -36.71 -50.13 -4.66
C GLY A 487 -37.54 -51.36 -4.27
N SER A 488 -37.41 -51.85 -3.04
CA SER A 488 -38.18 -53.00 -2.57
C SER A 488 -39.68 -52.73 -2.50
N LEU A 489 -40.08 -51.56 -1.99
CA LEU A 489 -41.48 -51.15 -1.94
C LEU A 489 -42.07 -50.95 -3.33
N ALA A 490 -41.31 -50.34 -4.25
CA ALA A 490 -41.73 -50.14 -5.64
C ALA A 490 -41.89 -51.48 -6.37
N GLY A 491 -40.92 -52.40 -6.23
CA GLY A 491 -41.01 -53.74 -6.81
C GLY A 491 -42.20 -54.54 -6.28
N LEU A 492 -42.45 -54.46 -4.97
CA LEU A 492 -43.62 -55.07 -4.34
C LEU A 492 -44.91 -54.51 -4.93
N LEU A 493 -45.03 -53.18 -5.03
CA LEU A 493 -46.20 -52.51 -5.57
C LEU A 493 -46.45 -52.89 -7.04
N ILE A 494 -45.40 -52.85 -7.87
CA ILE A 494 -45.46 -53.24 -9.28
C ILE A 494 -45.93 -54.69 -9.41
N TYR A 495 -45.39 -55.59 -8.59
CA TYR A 495 -45.77 -57.00 -8.61
C TYR A 495 -47.22 -57.23 -8.15
N VAL A 496 -47.67 -56.52 -7.10
CA VAL A 496 -49.07 -56.56 -6.64
C VAL A 496 -50.01 -56.13 -7.76
N VAL A 497 -49.71 -55.01 -8.43
CA VAL A 497 -50.53 -54.48 -9.52
C VAL A 497 -50.51 -55.41 -10.73
N SER A 498 -49.34 -55.92 -11.13
CA SER A 498 -49.20 -56.87 -12.24
C SER A 498 -50.07 -58.12 -12.02
N ARG A 499 -50.05 -58.66 -10.79
CA ARG A 499 -50.84 -59.83 -10.44
C ARG A 499 -52.34 -59.55 -10.33
N ALA A 500 -52.72 -58.34 -9.91
CA ALA A 500 -54.12 -57.91 -9.90
C ALA A 500 -54.69 -57.72 -11.32
N LEU A 501 -53.83 -57.37 -12.28
CA LEU A 501 -54.18 -57.18 -13.70
C LEU A 501 -54.13 -58.47 -14.54
N GLY A 502 -53.79 -59.62 -13.92
CA GLY A 502 -53.86 -60.94 -14.56
C GLY A 502 -52.68 -61.31 -15.46
N ALA A 503 -51.52 -60.65 -15.29
CA ALA A 503 -50.28 -61.00 -15.98
C ALA A 503 -49.44 -62.03 -15.21
#